data_AF-A0A2A2HJC0-F1
#
_entry.id   AF-A0A2A2HJC0-F1
#
_cell.length_a   1.000
_cell.length_b   1.000
_cell.length_c   1.000
_cell.angle_alpha   90.00
_cell.angle_beta   90.00
_cell.angle_gamma   90.00
#
_symmetry.space_group_name_H-M   'P 1'
#
loop_
_entity.id
_entity.type
_entity.pdbx_description
1 polymer ?
#
loop_
_entity_poly.entity_id
_entity_poly.type
_entity_poly.pdbx_seq_one_letter_code
_entity_poly.pdbx_strand_id
1 'polypeptide(L)'
;MKHGVSVSKNTLYRYIKRDRLAGGKLYLQLPHRGKHYRYDKGESKRSPIPDRVGIEERPAEADLKQQPGHFEIDTIFGKDQNTSFAQN
;
A
#
# COMPACT_ATOMS: atom_id res chain seq x y z
N MET A 1 -27.53 -10.48 -15.37
CA MET A 1 -28.65 -10.82 -14.47
C MET A 1 -29.29 -9.52 -13.99
N LYS A 2 -30.50 -9.19 -14.46
CA LYS A 2 -31.25 -8.00 -14.01
C LYS A 2 -32.16 -8.41 -12.86
N HIS A 3 -31.68 -8.27 -11.63
CA HIS A 3 -32.59 -8.28 -10.47
C HIS A 3 -33.14 -6.86 -10.35
N GLY A 4 -34.45 -6.69 -10.53
CA GLY A 4 -35.17 -5.40 -10.50
C GLY A 4 -35.20 -4.70 -9.14
N VAL A 5 -34.25 -5.02 -8.26
CA VAL A 5 -34.14 -4.48 -6.92
C VAL A 5 -32.82 -3.74 -6.81
N SER A 6 -32.90 -2.42 -6.68
CA SER A 6 -31.74 -1.59 -6.37
C SER A 6 -31.50 -1.64 -4.87
N VAL A 7 -30.42 -2.30 -4.45
CA VAL A 7 -30.00 -2.36 -3.05
C VAL A 7 -28.77 -1.49 -2.87
N SER A 8 -28.84 -0.52 -1.94
CA SER A 8 -27.66 0.27 -1.61
C SER A 8 -26.61 -0.58 -0.89
N LYS A 9 -25.32 -0.26 -1.13
CA LYS A 9 -24.19 -0.85 -0.39
C LYS A 9 -24.38 -0.79 1.14
N ASN A 10 -24.93 0.32 1.64
CA ASN A 10 -25.15 0.53 3.07
C ASN A 10 -26.21 -0.43 3.63
N THR A 11 -27.24 -0.75 2.84
CA THR A 11 -28.24 -1.75 3.22
C THR A 11 -27.59 -3.13 3.37
N LEU A 12 -26.74 -3.53 2.42
CA LEU A 12 -26.00 -4.79 2.50
C LEU A 12 -25.08 -4.85 3.72
N TYR A 13 -24.31 -3.79 3.99
CA TYR A 13 -23.44 -3.73 5.17
C TYR A 13 -24.23 -3.81 6.49
N ARG A 14 -25.35 -3.09 6.59
CA ARG A 14 -26.22 -3.16 7.77
C ARG A 14 -26.79 -4.57 7.96
N TYR A 15 -27.20 -5.21 6.88
CA TYR A 15 -27.74 -6.57 6.92
C TYR A 15 -26.70 -7.57 7.43
N ILE A 16 -25.49 -7.60 6.84
CA ILE A 16 -24.41 -8.48 7.27
C ILE A 16 -24.00 -8.21 8.72
N LYS A 17 -23.99 -6.95 9.15
CA LYS A 17 -23.71 -6.58 10.54
C LYS A 17 -24.77 -7.13 11.49
N ARG A 18 -26.06 -7.02 11.14
CA ARG A 18 -27.17 -7.54 11.96
C ARG A 18 -27.14 -9.06 12.06
N ASP A 19 -26.90 -9.76 10.95
CA ASP A 19 -26.73 -11.23 10.93
C ASP A 19 -25.62 -11.65 11.90
N ARG A 20 -24.45 -11.02 11.82
CA ARG A 20 -23.32 -11.31 12.72
C ARG A 20 -23.65 -11.08 14.19
N LEU A 21 -24.39 -10.01 14.53
CA LEU A 21 -24.82 -9.75 15.91
C LEU A 21 -25.83 -10.79 16.41
N ALA A 22 -26.62 -11.37 15.53
CA ALA A 22 -27.55 -12.45 15.84
C ALA A 22 -26.89 -13.85 15.88
N GLY A 23 -25.56 -13.94 15.77
CA GLY A 23 -24.81 -15.20 15.74
C GLY A 23 -24.73 -15.86 14.36
N GLY A 24 -25.17 -15.15 13.31
CA GLY A 24 -25.08 -15.59 11.93
C GLY A 24 -23.66 -15.59 11.37
N LYS A 25 -23.50 -16.20 10.21
CA LYS A 25 -22.20 -16.55 9.61
C LYS A 25 -21.97 -15.93 8.24
N LEU A 26 -22.82 -15.02 7.77
CA LEU A 26 -22.68 -14.40 6.45
C LEU A 26 -21.34 -13.68 6.30
N TYR A 27 -20.83 -13.09 7.39
CA TYR A 27 -19.55 -12.42 7.38
C TYR A 27 -18.37 -13.35 7.00
N LEU A 28 -18.49 -14.68 7.14
CA LEU A 28 -17.46 -15.64 6.75
C LEU A 28 -17.34 -15.81 5.23
N GLN A 29 -18.38 -15.43 4.48
CA GLN A 29 -18.37 -15.44 3.01
C GLN A 29 -17.68 -14.20 2.44
N LEU A 30 -17.40 -13.18 3.26
CA LEU A 30 -16.64 -12.01 2.83
C LEU A 30 -15.16 -12.34 2.66
N PRO A 31 -14.46 -11.70 1.70
CA PRO A 31 -13.03 -11.95 1.45
C PRO A 31 -12.15 -11.85 2.70
N HIS A 32 -12.41 -10.84 3.55
CA HIS A 32 -11.64 -10.61 4.78
C HIS A 32 -12.28 -11.22 6.03
N ARG A 33 -13.39 -11.96 5.87
CA ARG A 33 -14.14 -12.61 6.97
C ARG A 33 -14.44 -11.68 8.15
N GLY A 34 -14.74 -10.40 7.86
CA GLY A 34 -15.03 -9.38 8.88
C GLY A 34 -13.83 -8.98 9.77
N LYS A 35 -12.59 -9.33 9.38
CA LYS A 35 -11.36 -8.81 10.01
C LYS A 35 -11.19 -7.34 9.63
N HIS A 36 -10.81 -6.53 10.61
CA HIS A 36 -10.40 -5.15 10.35
C HIS A 36 -9.12 -5.14 9.52
N TYR A 37 -9.05 -4.24 8.54
CA TYR A 37 -7.81 -3.97 7.84
C TYR A 37 -6.82 -3.37 8.84
N ARG A 38 -5.56 -3.83 8.82
CA ARG A 38 -4.50 -3.22 9.61
C ARG A 38 -4.07 -1.95 8.89
N TYR A 39 -4.33 -0.81 9.50
CA TYR A 39 -3.73 0.46 9.11
C TYR A 39 -2.58 0.70 10.08
N ASP A 40 -1.35 0.80 9.60
CA ASP A 40 -0.23 1.17 10.46
C ASP A 40 -0.47 2.59 10.97
N LYS A 41 -0.72 2.72 12.28
CA LYS A 41 -0.97 4.00 12.98
C LYS A 41 0.33 4.73 13.35
N GLY A 42 1.45 4.39 12.74
CA GLY A 42 2.75 4.99 13.05
C GLY A 42 3.71 4.86 11.88
N GLU A 43 4.82 5.59 11.96
CA GLU A 43 5.92 5.47 11.02
C GLU A 43 6.27 3.99 10.85
N SER A 44 6.28 3.52 9.60
CA SER A 44 6.83 2.21 9.29
C SER A 44 8.26 2.21 9.82
N LYS A 45 8.54 1.46 10.90
CA LYS A 45 9.91 1.12 11.27
C LYS A 45 10.42 0.13 10.21
N ARG A 46 10.62 0.63 9.00
CA ARG A 46 11.44 -0.05 8.01
C ARG A 46 12.83 -0.03 8.61
N SER A 47 13.25 -1.15 9.18
CA SER A 47 14.65 -1.33 9.53
C SER A 47 15.48 -1.10 8.26
N PRO A 48 16.59 -0.35 8.34
CA PRO A 48 17.55 -0.30 7.25
C PRO A 48 17.90 -1.73 6.79
N ILE A 49 18.05 -1.92 5.48
CA ILE A 49 18.53 -3.19 4.93
C ILE A 49 19.91 -3.46 5.56
N PRO A 50 20.11 -4.61 6.24
CA PRO A 50 21.42 -4.99 6.76
C PRO A 50 22.44 -4.99 5.61
N ASP A 51 23.64 -4.46 5.88
CA ASP A 51 24.74 -4.41 4.90
C ASP A 51 24.40 -3.67 3.60
N ARG A 52 23.53 -2.64 3.69
CA ARG A 52 23.30 -1.76 2.54
C ARG A 52 24.62 -1.08 2.16
N VAL A 53 25.03 -1.25 0.91
CA VAL A 53 26.15 -0.53 0.31
C VAL A 53 25.64 0.83 -0.13
N GLY A 54 26.35 1.90 0.26
CA GLY A 54 26.02 3.26 -0.14
C GLY A 54 26.24 3.49 -1.63
N ILE A 55 25.64 4.54 -2.18
CA ILE A 55 25.84 4.89 -3.61
C ILE A 55 27.29 5.31 -3.87
N GLU A 56 27.95 5.83 -2.86
CA GLU A 56 29.34 6.29 -2.84
C GLU A 56 30.35 5.15 -2.99
N GLU A 57 29.95 3.91 -2.66
CA GLU A 57 30.81 2.72 -2.76
C GLU A 57 30.60 1.96 -4.08
N ARG A 58 29.77 2.48 -5.00
CA ARG A 58 29.53 1.84 -6.29
C ARG A 58 30.78 1.89 -7.19
N PRO A 59 31.01 0.88 -8.04
CA PRO A 59 32.10 0.91 -9.01
C PRO A 59 31.84 2.01 -10.07
N ALA A 60 32.91 2.66 -10.54
CA ALA A 60 32.83 3.72 -11.55
C ALA A 60 32.18 3.27 -12.87
N GLU A 61 32.19 1.97 -13.15
CA GLU A 61 31.52 1.37 -14.30
C GLU A 61 29.98 1.52 -14.25
N ALA A 62 29.40 1.65 -13.05
CA ALA A 62 27.97 1.88 -12.88
C ALA A 62 27.56 3.26 -13.43
N ASP A 63 28.42 4.27 -13.29
CA ASP A 63 28.21 5.63 -13.82
C ASP A 63 28.16 5.65 -15.34
N LEU A 64 28.84 4.70 -15.99
CA LEU A 64 28.89 4.58 -17.44
C LEU A 64 27.55 4.07 -18.03
N LYS A 65 26.68 3.47 -17.20
CA LYS A 65 25.36 2.92 -17.61
C LYS A 65 25.43 1.95 -18.81
N GLN A 66 26.56 1.26 -18.97
CA GLN A 66 26.81 0.38 -20.13
C GLN A 66 26.28 -1.06 -19.93
N GLN A 67 26.11 -1.52 -18.69
CA GLN A 67 25.60 -2.86 -18.38
C GLN A 67 24.14 -2.83 -17.94
N PRO A 68 23.31 -3.81 -18.34
CA PRO A 68 22.00 -4.04 -17.77
C PRO A 68 22.09 -4.21 -16.25
N GLY A 69 21.39 -3.34 -15.50
CA GLY A 69 21.43 -3.31 -14.03
C GLY A 69 22.09 -2.07 -13.43
N HIS A 70 22.79 -1.26 -14.22
CA HIS A 70 23.33 0.05 -13.81
C HIS A 70 22.40 1.24 -14.13
N PHE A 71 21.16 0.96 -14.54
CA PHE A 71 20.18 1.99 -14.83
C PHE A 71 19.51 2.48 -13.54
N GLU A 72 19.73 3.74 -13.21
CA GLU A 72 19.01 4.43 -12.15
C GLU A 72 17.55 4.63 -12.58
N ILE A 73 16.61 4.29 -11.69
CA ILE A 73 15.23 4.76 -11.82
C ILE A 73 15.24 6.15 -11.18
N ASP A 74 15.37 7.21 -11.98
CA ASP A 74 15.18 8.56 -11.47
C ASP A 74 13.82 8.62 -10.78
N THR A 75 13.79 9.18 -9.57
CA THR A 75 12.53 9.48 -8.90
C THR A 75 11.80 10.52 -9.75
N ILE A 76 10.77 10.08 -10.49
CA ILE A 76 9.91 10.99 -11.25
C ILE A 76 9.07 11.76 -10.23
N PHE A 77 9.52 12.96 -9.88
CA PHE A 77 8.71 13.91 -9.13
C PHE A 77 7.62 14.45 -10.06
N GLY A 78 6.36 14.21 -9.69
CA GLY A 78 5.22 14.87 -10.34
C GLY A 78 5.28 16.38 -10.12
N LYS A 79 4.74 17.14 -11.07
CA LYS A 79 4.81 18.61 -11.21
C LYS A 79 4.49 19.46 -9.95
N ASP A 80 3.92 18.87 -8.91
CA ASP A 80 3.38 19.60 -7.74
C ASP A 80 3.95 19.16 -6.38
N GLN A 81 5.13 18.52 -6.33
CA GLN A 81 5.77 18.16 -5.05
C GLN A 81 6.80 19.22 -4.61
N ASN A 82 6.41 20.11 -3.68
CA ASN A 82 7.33 20.99 -2.98
C ASN A 82 8.04 20.24 -1.85
N THR A 83 9.21 19.65 -2.13
CA THR A 83 10.13 19.20 -1.08
C THR A 83 10.79 20.42 -0.42
N SER A 84 10.33 20.79 0.76
CA SER A 84 11.03 21.74 1.62
C SER A 84 12.26 21.07 2.23
N PHE A 85 13.40 21.17 1.55
CA PHE A 85 14.69 20.89 2.20
C PHE A 85 15.03 22.08 3.09
N ALA A 86 14.84 21.93 4.40
CA ALA A 86 15.43 22.82 5.39
C ALA A 86 16.94 22.56 5.42
N GLN A 87 17.74 23.57 5.10
CA GLN A 87 19.17 23.55 5.37
C GLN A 87 19.41 23.97 6.83
N ASN A 88 20.22 23.19 7.54
CA ASN A 88 20.99 23.62 8.69
C ASN A 88 22.45 23.72 8.27
#